data_AF-A0A395YQQ4-F1
#
_entry.id   AF-A0A395YQQ4-F1
#
_cell.length_a   1.000
_cell.length_b   1.000
_cell.length_c   1.000
_cell.angle_alpha   90.00
_cell.angle_beta   90.00
_cell.angle_gamma   90.00
#
_symmetry.space_group_name_H-M   'P 1'
#
loop_
_entity.id
_entity.type
_entity.pdbx_description
1 polymer ?
#
loop_
_entity_poly.entity_id
_entity_poly.type
_entity_poly.pdbx_seq_one_letter_code
_entity_poly.pdbx_strand_id
1 'polypeptide(L)'
;MTREQLQNICNIMDMIYGKDNKMPPSERRLQKRLEEIIKTPCTIGLAGRQTSGKTTLLNVCIGYPLFLSCQTIGTSCPAVVEFGDVPEAAVICPESSGASKGEISIPFTVSGSLFSRLKQYACDCVNQSMVSIENLYYFTDGCSVGDEIQPDRLRLDSDDFRHVLLLVLILLNAYVGQDAGAEGTGGCGGRYMRTALEEKFCAVRSELLSEKFCAVRSELLSDL
;
A
#
# COMPACT_ATOMS: atom_id res chain seq x y z
N MET A 1 -21.59 -10.81 20.33
CA MET A 1 -22.47 -9.68 20.01
C MET A 1 -21.79 -8.90 18.89
N THR A 2 -22.44 -8.71 17.75
CA THR A 2 -21.83 -8.09 16.56
C THR A 2 -21.90 -6.56 16.62
N ARG A 3 -21.06 -5.86 15.83
CA ARG A 3 -21.08 -4.38 15.73
C ARG A 3 -22.45 -3.86 15.29
N GLU A 4 -23.13 -4.61 14.44
CA GLU A 4 -24.49 -4.33 13.97
C GLU A 4 -25.54 -4.45 15.09
N GLN A 5 -25.40 -5.44 15.98
CA GLN A 5 -26.26 -5.54 17.16
C GLN A 5 -26.06 -4.36 18.12
N LEU A 6 -24.81 -3.92 18.30
CA LEU A 6 -24.49 -2.73 19.10
C LEU A 6 -25.07 -1.46 18.48
N GLN A 7 -24.94 -1.29 17.16
CA GLN A 7 -25.52 -0.14 16.44
C GLN A 7 -27.05 -0.14 16.52
N ASN A 8 -27.68 -1.31 16.40
CA ASN A 8 -29.13 -1.45 16.54
C ASN A 8 -29.59 -1.07 17.96
N ILE A 9 -28.83 -1.43 19.01
CA ILE A 9 -29.13 -0.98 20.38
C ILE A 9 -29.04 0.54 20.48
N CYS A 10 -28.00 1.18 19.93
CA CYS A 10 -27.90 2.64 19.91
C CYS A 10 -29.09 3.30 19.19
N ASN A 11 -29.46 2.78 18.01
CA ASN A 11 -30.59 3.29 17.22
C ASN A 11 -31.93 3.14 17.97
N ILE A 12 -32.13 2.02 18.68
CA ILE A 12 -33.32 1.79 19.51
C ILE A 12 -33.36 2.78 20.69
N MET A 13 -32.23 3.03 21.33
CA MET A 13 -32.15 4.03 22.42
C MET A 13 -32.49 5.44 21.90
N ASP A 14 -31.97 5.83 20.74
CA ASP A 14 -32.31 7.12 20.11
C ASP A 14 -33.79 7.22 19.74
N MET A 15 -34.40 6.11 19.27
CA MET A 15 -35.82 6.05 18.95
C MET A 15 -36.72 6.15 20.19
N ILE A 16 -36.34 5.49 21.30
CA ILE A 16 -37.14 5.48 22.54
C ILE A 16 -37.09 6.85 23.24
N TYR A 17 -35.91 7.47 23.32
CA TYR A 17 -35.73 8.69 24.10
C TYR A 17 -35.92 9.98 23.29
N GLY A 18 -35.95 9.88 21.96
CA GLY A 18 -36.02 11.02 21.05
C GLY A 18 -34.77 11.90 21.13
N LYS A 19 -34.57 12.76 20.12
CA LYS A 19 -33.43 13.72 20.10
C LYS A 19 -33.49 14.76 21.24
N ASP A 20 -34.60 14.86 21.95
CA ASP A 20 -34.91 15.92 22.91
C ASP A 20 -34.45 15.65 24.35
N ASN A 21 -33.31 14.96 24.54
CA ASN A 21 -32.61 14.90 25.83
C ASN A 21 -33.43 14.32 27.02
N LYS A 22 -34.50 13.55 26.80
CA LYS A 22 -35.25 12.91 27.91
C LYS A 22 -34.54 11.70 28.54
N MET A 23 -33.38 11.33 28.02
CA MET A 23 -32.64 10.16 28.47
C MET A 23 -32.04 10.36 29.88
N PRO A 24 -32.33 9.46 30.84
CA PRO A 24 -31.71 9.40 32.16
C PRO A 24 -30.17 9.45 32.11
N PRO A 25 -29.50 10.06 33.12
CA PRO A 25 -28.03 10.15 33.15
C PRO A 25 -27.28 8.80 33.06
N SER A 26 -27.86 7.73 33.61
CA SER A 26 -27.31 6.37 33.55
C SER A 26 -27.29 5.80 32.15
N GLU A 27 -28.36 6.04 31.39
CA GLU A 27 -28.50 5.54 30.02
C GLU A 27 -27.68 6.36 29.03
N ARG A 28 -27.58 7.68 29.21
CA ARG A 28 -26.63 8.51 28.43
C ARG A 28 -25.19 8.03 28.58
N ARG A 29 -24.80 7.62 29.80
CA ARG A 29 -23.47 7.04 30.04
C ARG A 29 -23.29 5.70 29.33
N LEU A 30 -24.33 4.88 29.26
CA LEU A 30 -24.30 3.61 28.54
C LEU A 30 -24.21 3.82 27.03
N GLN A 31 -25.02 4.71 26.46
CA GLN A 31 -24.96 5.06 25.05
C GLN A 31 -23.58 5.59 24.66
N LYS A 32 -23.03 6.51 25.45
CA LYS A 32 -21.68 7.03 25.21
C LYS A 32 -20.62 5.92 25.23
N ARG A 33 -20.70 4.99 26.19
CA ARG A 33 -19.79 3.83 26.25
C ARG A 33 -19.99 2.86 25.09
N LEU A 34 -21.22 2.64 24.65
CA LEU A 34 -21.53 1.81 23.48
C LEU A 34 -20.95 2.44 22.22
N GLU A 35 -21.14 3.74 22.01
CA GLU A 35 -20.51 4.47 20.92
C GLU A 35 -18.99 4.41 20.99
N GLU A 36 -18.38 4.59 22.17
CA GLU A 36 -16.94 4.44 22.37
C GLU A 36 -16.47 3.03 21.98
N ILE A 37 -17.18 1.98 22.39
CA ILE A 37 -16.86 0.59 22.02
C ILE A 37 -17.00 0.37 20.51
N ILE A 38 -18.06 0.89 19.88
CA ILE A 38 -18.27 0.78 18.43
C ILE A 38 -17.19 1.52 17.65
N LYS A 39 -16.68 2.64 18.19
CA LYS A 39 -15.67 3.50 17.55
C LYS A 39 -14.24 3.08 17.87
N THR A 40 -14.00 2.24 18.88
CA THR A 40 -12.65 1.84 19.26
C THR A 40 -12.04 0.95 18.17
N PRO A 41 -10.95 1.38 17.50
CA PRO A 41 -10.31 0.58 16.46
C PRO A 41 -9.71 -0.68 17.07
N CYS A 42 -9.90 -1.81 16.40
CA CYS A 42 -9.22 -3.06 16.74
C CYS A 42 -7.95 -3.18 15.88
N THR A 43 -6.78 -2.96 16.50
CA THR A 43 -5.50 -3.12 15.81
C THR A 43 -5.01 -4.56 15.96
N ILE A 44 -4.84 -5.24 14.84
CA ILE A 44 -4.26 -6.60 14.79
C ILE A 44 -2.84 -6.50 14.25
N GLY A 45 -1.86 -6.84 15.09
CA GLY A 45 -0.46 -6.91 14.67
C GLY A 45 -0.11 -8.28 14.11
N LEU A 46 0.39 -8.33 12.87
CA LEU A 46 0.94 -9.55 12.27
C LEU A 46 2.47 -9.53 12.35
N ALA A 47 3.04 -10.30 13.29
CA ALA A 47 4.47 -10.40 13.50
C ALA A 47 4.97 -11.83 13.28
N GLY A 48 6.24 -11.98 12.87
CA GLY A 48 6.84 -13.29 12.61
C GLY A 48 8.10 -13.19 11.76
N ARG A 49 8.88 -14.28 11.70
CA ARG A 49 10.13 -14.34 10.92
C ARG A 49 9.89 -14.03 9.43
N GLN A 50 10.91 -13.57 8.72
CA GLN A 50 10.86 -13.46 7.26
C GLN A 50 10.43 -14.80 6.67
N THR A 51 9.73 -14.77 5.53
CA THR A 51 9.16 -15.94 4.81
C THR A 51 8.12 -16.79 5.56
N SER A 52 7.62 -16.37 6.73
CA SER A 52 6.57 -17.11 7.45
C SER A 52 5.15 -16.98 6.88
N GLY A 53 4.99 -16.50 5.64
CA GLY A 53 3.68 -16.38 4.97
C GLY A 53 2.76 -15.25 5.48
N LYS A 54 3.26 -14.27 6.25
CA LYS A 54 2.45 -13.16 6.78
C LYS A 54 1.72 -12.38 5.68
N THR A 55 2.44 -12.05 4.62
CA THR A 55 1.92 -11.29 3.49
C THR A 55 0.86 -12.07 2.73
N THR A 56 1.08 -13.37 2.53
CA THR A 56 0.10 -14.29 1.96
C THR A 56 -1.17 -14.33 2.80
N LEU A 57 -1.05 -14.47 4.13
CA LEU A 57 -2.19 -14.44 5.04
C LEU A 57 -2.96 -13.12 4.94
N LEU A 58 -2.26 -11.98 4.92
CA LEU A 58 -2.88 -10.67 4.80
C LEU A 58 -3.64 -10.51 3.47
N ASN A 59 -3.05 -10.92 2.35
CA ASN A 59 -3.71 -10.92 1.04
C ASN A 59 -4.96 -11.81 1.01
N VAL A 60 -4.92 -12.98 1.67
CA VAL A 60 -6.09 -13.86 1.82
C VAL A 60 -7.19 -13.19 2.64
N CYS A 61 -6.84 -12.53 3.75
CA CYS A 61 -7.79 -11.80 4.59
C CYS A 61 -8.46 -10.64 3.83
N ILE A 62 -7.70 -9.94 2.98
CA ILE A 62 -8.21 -8.84 2.15
C ILE A 62 -8.99 -9.37 0.93
N GLY A 63 -8.73 -10.62 0.53
CA GLY A 63 -9.30 -11.22 -0.68
C GLY A 63 -8.69 -10.68 -1.98
N TYR A 64 -7.50 -10.08 -1.91
CA TYR A 64 -6.82 -9.48 -3.06
C TYR A 64 -5.29 -9.50 -2.87
N PRO A 65 -4.49 -9.82 -3.90
CA PRO A 65 -3.03 -9.93 -3.80
C PRO A 65 -2.35 -8.54 -3.84
N LEU A 66 -2.65 -7.69 -2.86
CA LEU A 66 -2.16 -6.30 -2.82
C LEU A 66 -0.70 -6.21 -2.38
N PHE A 67 -0.36 -6.90 -1.29
CA PHE A 67 0.96 -6.84 -0.70
C PHE A 67 1.91 -7.84 -1.36
N LEU A 68 3.12 -7.40 -1.65
CA LEU A 68 4.08 -8.21 -2.40
C LEU A 68 4.58 -9.39 -1.58
N SER A 69 4.22 -10.59 -2.02
CA SER A 69 4.80 -11.83 -1.54
C SER A 69 6.08 -12.09 -2.33
N CYS A 70 7.22 -11.98 -1.67
CA CYS A 70 8.53 -12.27 -2.26
C CYS A 70 9.35 -13.13 -1.29
N GLN A 71 9.93 -14.22 -1.80
CA GLN A 71 10.73 -15.16 -1.01
C GLN A 71 12.11 -14.60 -0.66
N THR A 72 12.67 -13.75 -1.53
CA THR A 72 14.04 -13.22 -1.43
C THR A 72 14.13 -11.88 -0.73
N ILE A 73 13.14 -11.00 -0.90
CA ILE A 73 13.07 -9.68 -0.28
C ILE A 73 11.73 -9.61 0.46
N GLY A 74 11.73 -9.83 1.76
CA GLY A 74 10.51 -9.71 2.57
C GLY A 74 10.00 -8.26 2.57
N THR A 75 8.76 -8.06 3.03
CA THR A 75 8.20 -6.73 3.28
C THR A 75 9.13 -5.96 4.24
N SER A 76 9.96 -5.07 3.71
CA SER A 76 10.99 -4.34 4.46
C SER A 76 10.42 -3.11 5.18
N CYS A 77 9.20 -2.70 4.81
CA CYS A 77 8.50 -1.57 5.39
C CYS A 77 7.23 -2.03 6.11
N PRO A 78 6.96 -1.58 7.36
CA PRO A 78 5.68 -1.81 7.99
C PRO A 78 4.54 -1.27 7.12
N ALA A 79 3.49 -2.06 6.97
CA ALA A 79 2.26 -1.66 6.28
C ALA A 79 1.10 -1.67 7.28
N VAL A 80 0.26 -0.64 7.19
CA VAL A 80 -0.97 -0.54 7.98
C VAL A 80 -2.14 -0.55 7.00
N VAL A 81 -3.15 -1.38 7.28
CA VAL A 81 -4.39 -1.44 6.51
C VAL A 81 -5.51 -1.04 7.45
N GLU A 82 -6.24 -0.01 7.06
CA GLU A 82 -7.38 0.49 7.79
C GLU A 82 -8.63 0.35 6.94
N PHE A 83 -9.76 0.08 7.59
CA PHE A 83 -11.04 0.06 6.91
C PHE A 83 -11.58 1.49 6.83
N GLY A 84 -11.88 1.95 5.62
CA GLY A 84 -12.46 3.26 5.37
C GLY A 84 -13.46 3.22 4.23
N ASP A 85 -14.36 4.20 4.18
CA ASP A 85 -15.37 4.32 3.12
C ASP A 85 -14.76 4.78 1.79
N VAL A 86 -13.66 5.52 1.86
CA VAL A 86 -12.90 6.01 0.71
C VAL A 86 -11.57 5.26 0.68
N PRO A 87 -11.19 4.66 -0.46
CA PRO A 87 -9.88 4.04 -0.58
C PRO A 87 -8.82 5.12 -0.48
N GLU A 88 -7.87 4.99 0.44
CA GLU A 88 -6.75 5.90 0.62
C GLU A 88 -5.44 5.14 0.81
N ALA A 89 -4.36 5.71 0.29
CA ALA A 89 -3.02 5.15 0.47
C ALA A 89 -1.99 6.27 0.56
N ALA A 90 -1.11 6.15 1.55
CA ALA A 90 -0.03 7.09 1.78
C ALA A 90 1.27 6.36 2.13
N VAL A 91 2.38 6.93 1.71
CA VAL A 91 3.72 6.50 2.13
C VAL A 91 4.18 7.46 3.20
N ILE A 92 4.51 6.92 4.37
CA ILE A 92 5.03 7.69 5.50
C ILE A 92 6.54 7.53 5.51
N CYS A 93 7.24 8.64 5.27
CA CYS A 93 8.69 8.70 5.38
C CYS A 93 9.07 8.98 6.85
N PRO A 94 9.87 8.11 7.49
CA PRO A 94 10.33 8.36 8.86
C PRO A 94 11.22 9.61 8.88
N GLU A 95 11.18 10.35 10.00
CA GLU A 95 12.00 11.55 10.20
C GLU A 95 13.48 11.20 10.12
N SER A 96 14.19 11.77 9.14
CA SER A 96 15.65 11.86 9.18
C SER A 96 16.01 13.08 10.03
N SER A 97 16.58 12.84 11.21
CA SER A 97 17.20 13.81 12.14
C SER A 97 16.96 15.30 11.81
N GLY A 98 15.79 15.83 12.20
CA GLY A 98 15.47 17.27 12.15
C GLY A 98 14.43 17.72 11.13
N ALA A 99 14.03 16.86 10.17
CA ALA A 99 12.94 17.15 9.24
C ALA A 99 11.58 16.62 9.76
N SER A 100 10.49 17.34 9.47
CA SER A 100 9.13 16.91 9.81
C SER A 100 8.74 15.63 9.06
N LYS A 101 7.93 14.78 9.71
CA LYS A 101 7.37 13.55 9.12
C LYS A 101 6.72 13.84 7.76
N GLY A 102 7.33 13.34 6.69
CA GLY A 102 6.81 13.48 5.33
C GLY A 102 5.75 12.44 5.01
N GLU A 103 4.59 12.87 4.51
CA GLU A 103 3.53 12.00 4.02
C GLU A 103 3.33 12.22 2.52
N ILE A 104 3.34 11.14 1.74
CA ILE A 104 3.11 11.17 0.30
C ILE A 104 1.82 10.38 -0.01
N SER A 105 0.74 11.08 -0.33
CA SER A 105 -0.51 10.44 -0.76
C SER A 105 -0.38 9.88 -2.18
N ILE A 106 -0.81 8.63 -2.38
CA ILE A 106 -0.81 7.96 -3.67
C ILE A 106 -2.07 8.37 -4.45
N PRO A 107 -1.96 8.79 -5.72
CA PRO A 107 -3.13 9.15 -6.51
C PRO A 107 -4.00 7.93 -6.86
N PHE A 108 -5.33 8.07 -6.73
CA PHE A 108 -6.28 7.02 -7.15
C PHE A 108 -6.46 6.93 -8.67
N THR A 109 -6.11 8.01 -9.37
CA THR A 109 -6.18 8.11 -10.82
C THR A 109 -4.81 8.52 -11.34
N VAL A 110 -4.27 7.72 -12.24
CA VAL A 110 -3.04 8.02 -12.97
C VAL A 110 -3.36 8.13 -14.46
N SER A 111 -2.59 8.92 -15.20
CA SER A 111 -2.75 8.96 -16.66
C SER A 111 -2.49 7.58 -17.28
N GLY A 112 -3.15 7.27 -18.41
CA GLY A 112 -2.97 5.99 -19.10
C GLY A 112 -1.51 5.74 -19.54
N SER A 113 -0.76 6.81 -19.85
CA SER A 113 0.68 6.74 -20.12
C SER A 113 1.46 6.33 -18.86
N LEU A 114 1.22 6.97 -17.73
CA LEU A 114 1.88 6.64 -16.46
C LEU A 114 1.55 5.20 -16.02
N PHE A 115 0.29 4.79 -16.15
CA PHE A 115 -0.15 3.42 -15.87
C PHE A 115 0.58 2.39 -16.73
N SER A 116 0.71 2.66 -18.04
CA SER A 116 1.44 1.78 -18.96
C SER A 116 2.92 1.66 -18.60
N ARG A 117 3.54 2.78 -18.20
CA ARG A 117 4.94 2.79 -17.73
C ARG A 117 5.11 2.03 -16.41
N LEU A 118 4.17 2.16 -15.49
CA LEU A 118 4.14 1.40 -14.23
C LEU A 118 4.03 -0.10 -14.48
N LYS A 119 3.14 -0.53 -15.40
CA LYS A 119 3.05 -1.94 -15.84
C LYS A 119 4.36 -2.43 -16.43
N GLN A 120 4.96 -1.65 -17.34
CA GLN A 120 6.26 -2.00 -17.94
C GLN A 120 7.35 -2.16 -16.88
N TYR A 121 7.44 -1.22 -15.95
CA TYR A 121 8.42 -1.28 -14.88
C TYR A 121 8.24 -2.54 -14.01
N ALA A 122 7.00 -2.87 -13.66
CA ALA A 122 6.70 -4.07 -12.88
C ALA A 122 7.13 -5.37 -13.62
N CYS A 123 6.88 -5.45 -14.92
CA CYS A 123 7.36 -6.54 -15.76
C CYS A 123 8.90 -6.60 -15.81
N ASP A 124 9.55 -5.45 -16.01
CA ASP A 124 11.01 -5.36 -16.05
C ASP A 124 11.63 -5.87 -14.74
N CYS A 125 11.06 -5.52 -13.58
CA CYS A 125 11.53 -5.99 -12.27
C CYS A 125 11.49 -7.52 -12.13
N VAL A 126 10.43 -8.17 -12.62
CA VAL A 126 10.31 -9.64 -12.58
C VAL A 126 11.22 -10.30 -13.60
N ASN A 127 11.21 -9.83 -14.85
CA ASN A 127 11.96 -10.44 -15.95
C ASN A 127 13.48 -10.32 -15.75
N GLN A 128 13.94 -9.24 -15.10
CA GLN A 128 15.35 -9.06 -14.73
C GLN A 128 15.73 -9.74 -13.41
N SER A 129 14.84 -10.55 -12.81
CA SER A 129 15.07 -11.28 -11.56
C SER A 129 15.47 -10.41 -10.37
N MET A 130 15.09 -9.12 -10.37
CA MET A 130 15.42 -8.22 -9.27
C MET A 130 14.54 -8.45 -8.05
N VAL A 131 13.26 -8.75 -8.28
CA VAL A 131 12.29 -9.07 -7.24
C VAL A 131 11.42 -10.22 -7.73
N SER A 132 11.28 -11.28 -6.93
CA SER A 132 10.28 -12.31 -7.20
C SER A 132 8.91 -11.77 -6.80
N ILE A 133 8.18 -11.19 -7.75
CA ILE A 133 6.83 -10.66 -7.52
C ILE A 133 5.82 -11.72 -7.94
N GLU A 134 5.55 -12.67 -7.05
CA GLU A 134 4.60 -13.76 -7.30
C GLU A 134 3.19 -13.22 -7.62
N ASN A 135 2.84 -12.07 -7.06
CA ASN A 135 1.55 -11.41 -7.26
C ASN A 135 1.24 -11.08 -8.72
N LEU A 136 2.24 -10.78 -9.57
CA LEU A 136 1.97 -10.40 -10.96
C LEU A 136 1.41 -11.57 -11.77
N TYR A 137 1.80 -12.80 -11.46
CA TYR A 137 1.31 -14.00 -12.16
C TYR A 137 -0.18 -14.23 -11.94
N TYR A 138 -0.75 -13.72 -10.84
CA TYR A 138 -2.20 -13.73 -10.61
C TYR A 138 -2.97 -12.96 -11.68
N PHE A 139 -2.36 -11.92 -12.26
CA PHE A 139 -2.98 -11.05 -13.25
C PHE A 139 -2.62 -11.44 -14.70
N THR A 140 -1.97 -12.59 -14.89
CA THR A 140 -1.62 -13.09 -16.21
C THR A 140 -2.32 -14.41 -16.48
N ASP A 141 -2.96 -14.53 -17.64
CA ASP A 141 -3.48 -15.80 -18.09
C ASP A 141 -2.36 -16.67 -18.68
N GLY A 142 -2.15 -17.84 -18.08
CA GLY A 142 -1.29 -18.88 -18.65
C GLY A 142 0.22 -18.64 -18.52
N CYS A 143 0.65 -17.76 -17.59
CA CYS A 143 2.05 -17.71 -17.17
C CYS A 143 2.21 -18.41 -15.81
N SER A 144 3.25 -19.22 -15.69
CA SER A 144 3.70 -19.83 -14.43
C SER A 144 4.82 -18.99 -13.82
N VAL A 145 5.05 -19.13 -12.52
CA VAL A 145 6.16 -18.47 -11.83
C VAL A 145 7.49 -18.83 -12.51
N GLY A 146 8.22 -17.82 -12.98
CA GLY A 146 9.48 -17.96 -13.72
C GLY A 146 9.35 -17.68 -15.22
N ASP A 147 8.12 -17.60 -15.76
CA ASP A 147 7.89 -17.18 -17.14
C ASP A 147 8.10 -15.67 -17.30
N GLU A 148 8.57 -15.27 -18.49
CA GLU A 148 8.65 -13.86 -18.85
C GLU A 148 7.24 -13.23 -18.92
N ILE A 149 7.04 -12.13 -18.21
CA ILE A 149 5.77 -11.41 -18.17
C ILE A 149 5.84 -10.21 -19.11
N GLN A 150 4.87 -10.11 -20.02
CA GLN A 150 4.70 -8.94 -20.89
C GLN A 150 3.61 -8.01 -20.35
N PRO A 151 3.77 -6.66 -20.47
CA PRO A 151 2.81 -5.69 -19.94
C PRO A 151 1.39 -5.87 -20.49
N ASP A 152 1.27 -6.20 -21.78
CA ASP A 152 -0.03 -6.36 -22.44
C ASP A 152 -0.79 -7.60 -21.95
N ARG A 153 -0.09 -8.56 -21.33
CA ARG A 153 -0.70 -9.77 -20.75
C ARG A 153 -1.20 -9.55 -19.33
N LEU A 154 -0.78 -8.47 -18.66
CA LEU A 154 -1.27 -8.12 -17.33
C LEU A 154 -2.69 -7.53 -17.44
N ARG A 155 -3.66 -8.26 -16.88
CA ARG A 155 -5.06 -7.85 -16.74
C ARG A 155 -5.22 -6.87 -15.57
N LEU A 156 -4.53 -5.75 -15.69
CA LEU A 156 -4.61 -4.61 -14.77
C LEU A 156 -5.29 -3.45 -15.50
N ASP A 157 -6.17 -2.78 -14.77
CA ASP A 157 -7.01 -1.66 -15.21
C ASP A 157 -6.61 -0.39 -14.45
N SER A 158 -6.44 0.72 -15.17
CA SER A 158 -6.10 2.03 -14.59
C SER A 158 -7.23 2.63 -13.75
N ASP A 159 -8.47 2.20 -13.99
CA ASP A 159 -9.65 2.70 -13.26
C ASP A 159 -9.84 1.97 -11.91
N ASP A 160 -9.14 0.86 -11.69
CA ASP A 160 -9.15 0.14 -10.41
C ASP A 160 -7.97 0.58 -9.55
N PHE A 161 -8.28 1.30 -8.47
CA PHE A 161 -7.28 1.80 -7.53
C PHE A 161 -6.35 0.71 -6.96
N ARG A 162 -6.82 -0.55 -6.87
CA ARG A 162 -6.03 -1.66 -6.34
C ARG A 162 -4.93 -2.07 -7.31
N HIS A 163 -5.18 -1.96 -8.62
CA HIS A 163 -4.17 -2.21 -9.64
C HIS A 163 -3.11 -1.11 -9.63
N VAL A 164 -3.53 0.16 -9.54
CA VAL A 164 -2.61 1.30 -9.41
C VAL A 164 -1.75 1.17 -8.16
N LEU A 165 -2.39 0.89 -7.00
CA LEU A 165 -1.70 0.72 -5.73
C LEU A 165 -0.71 -0.44 -5.75
N LEU A 166 -1.09 -1.59 -6.34
CA LEU A 166 -0.17 -2.72 -6.53
C LEU A 166 1.09 -2.30 -7.30
N LEU A 167 0.94 -1.60 -8.42
CA LEU A 167 2.07 -1.16 -9.24
C LEU A 167 2.95 -0.13 -8.52
N VAL A 168 2.35 0.79 -7.76
CA VAL A 168 3.10 1.74 -6.93
C VAL A 168 3.83 1.04 -5.79
N LEU A 169 3.22 0.04 -5.15
CA LEU A 169 3.90 -0.78 -4.15
C LEU A 169 5.09 -1.55 -4.74
N ILE A 170 4.97 -2.06 -5.96
CA ILE A 170 6.08 -2.67 -6.71
C ILE A 170 7.20 -1.67 -6.91
N LEU A 171 6.87 -0.47 -7.41
CA LEU A 171 7.84 0.62 -7.59
C LEU A 171 8.62 0.93 -6.30
N LEU A 172 7.92 1.06 -5.18
CA LEU A 172 8.51 1.40 -3.89
C LEU A 172 9.37 0.26 -3.31
N ASN A 173 8.88 -0.98 -3.37
CA ASN A 173 9.60 -2.13 -2.81
C ASN A 173 10.82 -2.53 -3.66
N ALA A 174 10.68 -2.50 -4.99
CA ALA A 174 11.79 -2.82 -5.89
C ALA A 174 12.94 -1.82 -5.79
N TYR A 175 12.65 -0.56 -5.46
CA TYR A 175 13.67 0.47 -5.26
C TYR A 175 14.35 0.36 -3.88
N VAL A 176 13.59 0.27 -2.80
CA VAL A 176 14.13 0.19 -1.43
C VAL A 176 14.97 -1.09 -1.21
N GLY A 177 14.65 -2.18 -1.92
CA GLY A 177 15.42 -3.42 -1.89
C GLY A 177 16.84 -3.32 -2.49
N GLN A 178 17.15 -2.26 -3.26
CA GLN A 178 18.45 -2.10 -3.92
C GLN A 178 19.52 -1.48 -3.02
N ASP A 179 19.16 -0.70 -2.00
CA ASP A 179 20.14 -0.03 -1.13
C ASP A 179 20.67 -0.95 -0.02
N ALA A 180 19.88 -1.93 0.42
CA ALA A 180 20.27 -2.85 1.50
C ALA A 180 21.32 -3.91 1.10
N GLY A 181 21.64 -4.04 -0.20
CA GLY A 181 22.56 -5.06 -0.73
C GLY A 181 23.97 -4.58 -1.06
N ALA A 182 24.32 -3.32 -0.77
CA ALA A 182 25.64 -2.77 -1.12
C ALA A 182 26.77 -3.16 -0.15
N GLU A 183 26.45 -3.75 1.01
CA GLU A 183 27.44 -4.22 1.98
C GLU A 183 27.46 -5.76 2.05
N GLY A 184 28.05 -6.41 1.04
CA GLY A 184 28.48 -7.80 1.20
C GLY A 184 28.41 -8.66 -0.05
N THR A 185 29.61 -9.04 -0.51
CA THR A 185 29.93 -10.11 -1.47
C THR A 185 29.76 -9.80 -2.96
N GLY A 186 30.89 -9.89 -3.65
CA GLY A 186 31.07 -9.50 -5.04
C GLY A 186 30.41 -10.44 -6.04
N GLY A 187 29.87 -9.82 -7.08
CA GLY A 187 29.41 -10.46 -8.32
C GLY A 187 29.37 -9.40 -9.41
N CYS A 188 30.44 -9.32 -10.20
CA CYS A 188 30.54 -8.46 -11.38
C CYS A 188 29.50 -8.90 -12.43
N GLY A 189 28.36 -8.21 -12.46
CA GLY A 189 27.32 -8.35 -13.48
C GLY A 189 26.20 -7.31 -13.36
N GLY A 190 25.92 -6.80 -12.16
CA GLY A 190 24.75 -5.93 -11.90
C GLY A 190 24.94 -4.42 -12.10
N ARG A 191 26.13 -3.90 -12.41
CA ARG A 191 26.38 -2.44 -12.40
C ARG A 191 25.79 -1.67 -13.59
N TYR A 192 25.70 -2.29 -14.77
CA TYR A 192 25.15 -1.66 -15.99
C TYR A 192 23.63 -1.79 -16.13
N MET A 193 23.01 -2.82 -15.54
CA MET A 193 21.54 -2.91 -15.47
C MET A 193 20.93 -1.98 -14.41
N ARG A 194 21.73 -1.59 -13.40
CA ARG A 194 21.32 -0.70 -12.31
C ARG A 194 20.93 0.69 -12.83
N THR A 195 21.77 1.31 -13.65
CA THR A 195 21.57 2.69 -14.10
C THR A 195 20.34 2.86 -15.00
N ALA A 196 20.10 1.92 -15.93
CA ALA A 196 18.96 2.01 -16.84
C ALA A 196 17.60 1.85 -16.11
N LEU A 197 17.54 1.00 -15.08
CA LEU A 197 16.33 0.82 -14.28
C LEU A 197 16.15 1.94 -13.24
N GLU A 198 17.25 2.46 -12.68
CA GLU A 198 17.27 3.67 -11.84
C GLU A 198 16.78 4.89 -12.63
N GLU A 199 17.20 5.07 -13.89
CA GLU A 199 16.69 6.12 -14.78
C GLU A 199 15.18 5.95 -15.03
N LYS A 200 14.72 4.72 -15.30
CA LYS A 200 13.30 4.40 -15.44
C LYS A 200 12.52 4.70 -14.16
N PHE A 201 13.05 4.33 -13.00
CA PHE A 201 12.46 4.62 -11.69
C PHE A 201 12.38 6.12 -11.46
N CYS A 202 13.49 6.86 -11.62
CA CYS A 202 13.54 8.30 -11.45
C CYS A 202 12.56 9.02 -12.38
N ALA A 203 12.40 8.55 -13.61
CA ALA A 203 11.45 9.11 -14.55
C ALA A 203 9.99 8.83 -14.15
N VAL A 204 9.66 7.59 -13.75
CA VAL A 204 8.30 7.22 -13.30
C VAL A 204 7.96 7.91 -11.97
N ARG A 205 8.91 7.97 -11.03
CA ARG A 205 8.78 8.70 -9.76
C ARG A 205 8.58 10.18 -10.01
N SER A 206 9.39 10.80 -10.87
CA SER A 206 9.26 12.23 -11.15
C SER A 206 7.93 12.55 -11.80
N GLU A 207 7.40 11.68 -12.66
CA GLU A 207 6.08 11.84 -13.28
C GLU A 207 4.95 11.66 -12.25
N LEU A 208 4.99 10.60 -11.44
CA LEU A 208 4.05 10.33 -10.35
C LEU A 208 4.02 11.49 -9.33
N LEU A 209 5.19 12.05 -9.03
CA LEU A 209 5.29 13.24 -8.21
C LEU A 209 4.75 14.45 -8.99
N SER A 210 5.13 14.68 -10.25
CA SER A 210 4.72 15.86 -11.02
C SER A 210 3.22 15.98 -11.27
N GLU A 211 2.49 14.87 -11.41
CA GLU A 211 1.01 14.88 -11.56
C GLU A 211 0.30 15.45 -10.30
N LYS A 212 1.01 15.65 -9.18
CA LYS A 212 0.48 16.33 -7.97
C LYS A 212 1.42 17.36 -7.29
N PHE A 213 2.72 17.44 -7.61
CA PHE A 213 3.73 18.22 -6.85
C PHE A 213 3.91 19.68 -7.32
N CYS A 214 2.93 20.34 -7.92
CA CYS A 214 2.99 21.81 -8.02
C CYS A 214 2.75 22.53 -6.68
N ALA A 215 2.22 21.84 -5.65
CA ALA A 215 1.90 22.47 -4.36
C ALA A 215 2.88 22.13 -3.20
N VAL A 216 3.49 20.93 -3.19
CA VAL A 216 4.33 20.45 -2.06
C VAL A 216 5.84 20.64 -2.34
N ARG A 217 6.21 20.91 -3.59
CA ARG A 217 7.61 21.06 -4.04
C ARG A 217 8.34 22.27 -3.43
N SER A 218 7.61 23.28 -2.93
CA SER A 218 8.25 24.48 -2.34
C SER A 218 8.79 24.26 -0.92
N GLU A 219 8.26 23.29 -0.16
CA GLU A 219 8.72 23.04 1.22
C GLU A 219 9.83 21.98 1.31
N LEU A 220 9.84 21.00 0.41
CA LEU A 220 10.83 19.90 0.44
C LEU A 220 12.15 20.20 -0.29
N LEU A 221 12.18 21.21 -1.15
CA LEU A 221 13.39 21.63 -1.88
C LEU A 221 14.02 22.91 -1.33
N SER A 222 13.45 23.56 -0.31
CA SER A 222 14.10 24.69 0.36
C SER A 222 15.14 24.25 1.40
N ASP A 223 15.10 22.98 1.82
CA ASP A 223 15.94 22.45 2.92
C ASP A 223 16.86 21.28 2.49
N LEU A 224 17.09 21.11 1.18
CA LEU A 224 18.19 20.30 0.60
C LEU A 224 19.23 21.23 -0.03
#